data_AF-A0A7C3BHJ2-F1
#
_entry.id   AF-A0A7C3BHJ2-F1
#
_cell.length_a   1.000
_cell.length_b   1.000
_cell.length_c   1.000
_cell.angle_alpha   90.00
_cell.angle_beta   90.00
_cell.angle_gamma   90.00
#
_symmetry.space_group_name_H-M   'P 1'
#
loop_
_entity.id
_entity.type
_entity.pdbx_description
1 polymer ?
#
loop_
_entity_poly.entity_id
_entity_poly.type
_entity_poly.pdbx_seq_one_letter_code
_entity_poly.pdbx_strand_id
1 'polypeptide(L)'
;MTRRSWLIFAARMLLAMLGVALAWAWLMRGQDATWERLQKGEPLRVAMDPSFPPFESVNGQGELAGFDVDLAREIGRRLDAPVAFLPIAFDGLIDAVMAGKADVVISAFPLDERLTEDVRYSQPYFEGGLVVVTLEEGGVTSPEQLAAARVAVEWGGQGDAWARQQGLDSILRMETPGEALAAVASGQADAALVDAVTAALDAEPGLRTLAPPLVPDPYVIVLPKLAPKLADAIDEALADILTDGAWDALAAQYFPNPPLKPASSGFHRPSPISEPGAPGPRR
;
A
#
# COMPACT_ATOMS: atom_id res chain seq x y z
N MET A 1 -42.11 13.44 42.82
CA MET A 1 -41.77 12.84 41.51
C MET A 1 -41.71 11.33 41.69
N THR A 2 -42.48 10.53 40.95
CA THR A 2 -42.46 9.07 41.10
C THR A 2 -41.28 8.47 40.33
N ARG A 3 -40.75 7.32 40.78
CA ARG A 3 -39.65 6.61 40.10
C ARG A 3 -39.94 6.38 38.60
N ARG A 4 -41.22 6.15 38.25
CA ARG A 4 -41.70 6.08 36.85
C ARG A 4 -41.54 7.40 36.09
N SER A 5 -41.94 8.53 36.68
CA SER A 5 -41.79 9.85 36.02
C SER A 5 -40.33 10.25 35.79
N TRP A 6 -39.42 9.86 36.70
CA TRP A 6 -37.98 10.10 36.53
C TRP A 6 -37.36 9.22 35.44
N LEU A 7 -37.73 7.93 35.36
CA LEU A 7 -37.26 7.03 34.31
C LEU A 7 -37.70 7.48 32.91
N ILE A 8 -38.95 7.96 32.78
CA ILE A 8 -39.45 8.50 31.51
C ILE A 8 -38.69 9.76 31.11
N PHE A 9 -38.39 10.65 32.07
CA PHE A 9 -37.60 11.85 31.82
C PHE A 9 -36.16 11.52 31.39
N ALA A 10 -35.49 10.60 32.10
CA ALA A 10 -34.14 10.16 31.77
C ALA A 10 -34.05 9.50 30.38
N ALA A 11 -35.03 8.65 30.03
CA ALA A 11 -35.10 8.03 28.70
C ALA A 11 -35.27 9.07 27.58
N ARG A 12 -36.10 10.10 27.79
CA ARG A 12 -36.27 11.21 26.82
C ARG A 12 -35.02 12.05 26.67
N MET A 13 -34.28 12.31 27.76
CA MET A 13 -32.99 12.98 27.69
C MET A 13 -31.94 12.15 26.93
N LEU A 14 -31.87 10.84 27.18
CA LEU A 14 -30.97 9.93 26.46
C LEU A 14 -31.29 9.89 24.96
N LEU A 15 -32.56 9.81 24.57
CA LEU A 15 -32.98 9.88 23.17
C LEU A 15 -32.66 11.23 22.53
N ALA A 16 -32.83 12.34 23.25
CA ALA A 16 -32.48 13.67 22.74
C ALA A 16 -30.97 13.83 22.54
N MET A 17 -30.15 13.36 23.50
CA MET A 17 -28.68 13.37 23.37
C MET A 17 -28.20 12.47 22.23
N LEU A 18 -28.81 11.29 22.06
CA LEU A 18 -28.52 10.41 20.92
C LEU A 18 -28.90 11.09 19.59
N GLY A 19 -30.05 11.76 19.52
CA GLY A 19 -30.46 12.53 18.34
C GLY A 19 -29.50 13.67 17.99
N VAL A 20 -29.02 14.41 18.99
CA VAL A 20 -28.00 15.46 18.80
C VAL A 20 -26.66 14.86 18.37
N ALA A 21 -26.22 13.76 18.97
CA ALA A 21 -24.98 13.07 18.60
C ALA A 21 -25.05 12.52 17.17
N LEU A 22 -26.18 11.95 16.75
CA LEU A 22 -26.41 11.47 15.39
C LEU A 22 -26.47 12.64 14.37
N ALA A 23 -27.10 13.75 14.73
CA ALA A 23 -27.12 14.95 13.89
C ALA A 23 -25.72 15.58 13.75
N TRP A 24 -24.94 15.61 14.84
CA TRP A 24 -23.54 16.04 14.82
C TRP A 24 -22.65 15.12 13.98
N ALA A 25 -22.79 13.80 14.14
CA ALA A 25 -22.06 12.83 13.33
C ALA A 25 -22.42 12.93 11.83
N TRP A 26 -23.69 13.23 11.52
CA TRP A 26 -24.15 13.47 10.14
C TRP A 26 -23.59 14.78 9.57
N LEU A 27 -23.55 15.85 10.36
CA LEU A 27 -22.95 17.13 9.97
C LEU A 27 -21.44 17.00 9.71
N MET A 28 -20.74 16.26 10.57
CA MET A 28 -19.29 16.02 10.44
C MET A 28 -18.94 15.07 9.30
N ARG A 29 -19.81 14.11 8.95
CA ARG A 29 -19.64 13.26 7.76
C ARG A 29 -19.62 14.04 6.44
N GLY A 30 -20.19 15.25 6.42
CA GLY A 30 -20.23 16.09 5.22
C GLY A 30 -18.95 16.90 4.98
N GLN A 31 -18.14 17.12 6.02
CA GLN A 31 -16.97 18.01 5.98
C GLN A 31 -15.72 17.21 5.64
N ASP A 32 -15.35 17.25 4.36
CA ASP A 32 -14.04 16.81 3.87
C ASP A 32 -13.37 18.06 3.31
N ALA A 33 -12.69 18.80 4.20
CA ALA A 33 -12.09 20.10 3.85
C ALA A 33 -11.03 19.95 2.75
N THR A 34 -10.37 18.80 2.68
CA THR A 34 -9.41 18.48 1.63
C THR A 34 -10.11 18.36 0.28
N TRP A 35 -11.18 17.55 0.21
CA TRP A 35 -11.99 17.42 -1.00
C TRP A 35 -12.61 18.75 -1.44
N GLU A 36 -13.13 19.54 -0.50
CA GLU A 36 -13.70 20.85 -0.80
C GLU A 36 -12.69 21.85 -1.38
N ARG A 37 -11.41 21.77 -0.98
CA ARG A 37 -10.33 22.58 -1.56
C ARG A 37 -10.04 22.13 -2.99
N LEU A 38 -9.87 20.83 -3.21
CA LEU A 38 -9.65 20.29 -4.56
C LEU A 38 -10.78 20.69 -5.52
N GLN A 39 -12.04 20.60 -5.08
CA GLN A 39 -13.21 20.99 -5.88
C GLN A 39 -13.27 22.49 -6.21
N LYS A 40 -12.46 23.33 -5.57
CA LYS A 40 -12.29 24.76 -5.92
C LYS A 40 -11.13 24.99 -6.89
N GLY A 41 -10.53 23.93 -7.41
CA GLY A 41 -9.39 23.98 -8.33
C GLY A 41 -8.04 24.14 -7.63
N GLU A 42 -7.96 23.93 -6.32
CA GLU A 42 -6.67 23.88 -5.62
C GLU A 42 -5.92 22.58 -5.95
N PRO A 43 -4.58 22.60 -5.95
CA PRO A 43 -3.81 21.41 -6.26
C PRO A 43 -3.94 20.33 -5.18
N LEU A 44 -3.93 19.08 -5.62
CA LEU A 44 -3.67 17.92 -4.76
C LEU A 44 -2.22 18.00 -4.28
N ARG A 45 -2.02 18.20 -2.98
CA ARG A 45 -0.69 18.28 -2.39
C ARG A 45 -0.19 16.89 -2.03
N VAL A 46 0.86 16.43 -2.68
CA VAL A 46 1.39 15.07 -2.53
C VAL A 46 2.74 15.13 -1.82
N ALA A 47 2.84 14.56 -0.63
CA ALA A 47 4.11 14.38 0.06
C ALA A 47 4.81 13.09 -0.42
N MET A 48 6.12 13.16 -0.62
CA MET A 48 6.97 12.04 -1.00
C MET A 48 8.42 12.26 -0.61
N ASP A 49 9.20 11.19 -0.51
CA ASP A 49 10.65 11.23 -0.29
C ASP A 49 11.40 10.81 -1.55
N PRO A 50 11.99 11.75 -2.32
CA PRO A 50 12.61 11.47 -3.61
C PRO A 50 14.00 10.82 -3.50
N SER A 51 14.12 9.79 -2.67
CA SER A 51 15.33 8.99 -2.46
C SER A 51 15.16 7.51 -2.82
N PHE A 52 14.02 7.12 -3.40
CA PHE A 52 13.68 5.72 -3.66
C PHE A 52 13.35 5.46 -5.15
N PRO A 53 14.36 5.48 -6.05
CA PRO A 53 14.15 5.07 -7.43
C PRO A 53 13.78 3.57 -7.51
N PRO A 54 12.94 3.17 -8.47
CA PRO A 54 12.37 3.99 -9.54
C PRO A 54 11.05 4.69 -9.17
N PHE A 55 10.60 4.63 -7.91
CA PHE A 55 9.33 5.19 -7.46
C PHE A 55 9.36 6.72 -7.42
N GLU A 56 10.34 7.29 -6.75
CA GLU A 56 10.54 8.74 -6.72
C GLU A 56 12.02 9.10 -6.56
N SER A 57 12.44 10.08 -7.35
CA SER A 57 13.81 10.60 -7.36
C SER A 57 13.83 12.02 -7.90
N VAL A 58 14.98 12.68 -7.75
CA VAL A 58 15.26 13.94 -8.45
C VAL A 58 16.13 13.64 -9.67
N ASN A 59 15.65 14.00 -10.86
CA ASN A 59 16.38 13.79 -12.11
C ASN A 59 17.55 14.79 -12.28
N GLY A 60 18.32 14.66 -13.36
CA GLY A 60 19.46 15.54 -13.65
C GLY A 60 19.11 17.02 -13.85
N GLN A 61 17.83 17.34 -14.06
CA GLN A 61 17.29 18.68 -14.21
C GLN A 61 16.79 19.28 -12.89
N GLY A 62 16.84 18.52 -11.78
CA GLY A 62 16.33 18.95 -10.49
C GLY A 62 14.82 18.77 -10.33
N GLU A 63 14.17 18.00 -11.20
CA GLU A 63 12.73 17.75 -11.19
C GLU A 63 12.40 16.38 -10.58
N LEU A 64 11.24 16.27 -9.96
CA LEU A 64 10.73 14.99 -9.47
C LEU A 64 10.34 14.08 -10.63
N ALA A 65 10.85 12.85 -10.60
CA ALA A 65 10.60 11.80 -11.58
C ALA A 65 10.52 10.42 -10.90
N GLY A 66 9.76 9.52 -11.49
CA GLY A 66 9.57 8.16 -10.99
C GLY A 66 8.12 7.69 -11.11
N PHE A 67 7.91 6.40 -10.85
CA PHE A 67 6.61 5.74 -10.95
C PHE A 67 5.54 6.43 -10.07
N ASP A 68 5.86 6.75 -8.81
CA ASP A 68 4.91 7.38 -7.88
C ASP A 68 4.63 8.83 -8.25
N VAL A 69 5.61 9.52 -8.84
CA VAL A 69 5.43 10.87 -9.36
C VAL A 69 4.43 10.88 -10.51
N ASP A 70 4.54 9.93 -11.44
CA ASP A 70 3.62 9.84 -12.57
C ASP A 70 2.27 9.24 -12.19
N LEU A 71 2.23 8.29 -11.24
CA LEU A 71 0.99 7.82 -10.65
C LEU A 71 0.23 8.97 -9.99
N ALA A 72 0.91 9.82 -9.21
CA ALA A 72 0.31 10.99 -8.59
C ALA A 72 -0.26 11.96 -9.63
N ARG A 73 0.47 12.22 -10.73
CA ARG A 73 0.00 13.04 -11.85
C ARG A 73 -1.23 12.44 -12.53
N GLU A 74 -1.23 11.13 -12.74
CA GLU A 74 -2.36 10.41 -13.36
C GLU A 74 -3.60 10.43 -12.46
N ILE A 75 -3.43 10.26 -11.14
CA ILE A 75 -4.51 10.45 -10.17
C ILE A 75 -5.04 11.88 -10.22
N GLY A 76 -4.16 12.89 -10.18
CA GLY A 76 -4.55 14.30 -10.31
C GLY A 76 -5.36 14.58 -11.57
N ARG A 77 -4.95 14.00 -12.71
CA ARG A 77 -5.67 14.09 -13.98
C ARG A 77 -7.09 13.51 -13.89
N ARG A 78 -7.28 12.36 -13.24
CA ARG A 78 -8.60 11.73 -13.06
C ARG A 78 -9.50 12.51 -12.09
N LEU A 79 -8.89 13.20 -11.14
CA LEU A 79 -9.58 14.06 -10.17
C LEU A 79 -9.83 15.49 -10.69
N ASP A 80 -9.41 15.82 -11.92
CA ASP A 80 -9.42 17.18 -12.48
C ASP A 80 -8.70 18.21 -11.58
N ALA A 81 -7.59 17.77 -10.95
CA ALA A 81 -6.82 18.57 -10.00
C ALA A 81 -5.35 18.65 -10.42
N PRO A 82 -4.73 19.85 -10.42
CA PRO A 82 -3.27 19.94 -10.58
C PRO A 82 -2.57 19.28 -9.39
N VAL A 83 -1.35 18.79 -9.59
CA VAL A 83 -0.56 18.16 -8.52
C VAL A 83 0.55 19.11 -8.07
N ALA A 84 0.67 19.27 -6.75
CA ALA A 84 1.77 20.00 -6.12
C ALA A 84 2.53 19.06 -5.20
N PHE A 85 3.81 18.84 -5.50
CA PHE A 85 4.64 17.95 -4.70
C PHE A 85 5.26 18.66 -3.50
N LEU A 86 5.33 17.96 -2.38
CA LEU A 86 6.01 18.34 -1.15
C LEU A 86 7.11 17.30 -0.87
N PRO A 87 8.33 17.49 -1.43
CA PRO A 87 9.44 16.59 -1.17
C PRO A 87 9.95 16.77 0.27
N ILE A 88 9.88 15.71 1.08
CA ILE A 88 10.35 15.68 2.48
C ILE A 88 10.86 14.28 2.82
N ALA A 89 11.66 14.16 3.88
CA ALA A 89 12.15 12.86 4.34
C ALA A 89 11.00 11.91 4.75
N PHE A 90 11.17 10.62 4.52
CA PHE A 90 10.16 9.58 4.72
C PHE A 90 9.51 9.62 6.12
N ASP A 91 10.33 9.79 7.16
CA ASP A 91 9.88 9.88 8.56
C ASP A 91 8.89 11.03 8.83
N GLY A 92 8.86 12.06 7.96
CA GLY A 92 7.98 13.21 8.09
C GLY A 92 6.70 13.15 7.25
N LEU A 93 6.51 12.10 6.42
CA LEU A 93 5.39 12.01 5.47
C LEU A 93 4.03 11.97 6.17
N ILE A 94 3.90 11.11 7.19
CA ILE A 94 2.66 10.96 7.97
C ILE A 94 2.33 12.26 8.70
N ASP A 95 3.32 12.87 9.34
CA ASP A 95 3.17 14.15 10.05
C ASP A 95 2.72 15.28 9.12
N ALA A 96 3.20 15.30 7.87
CA ALA A 96 2.79 16.29 6.88
C ALA A 96 1.30 16.18 6.52
N VAL A 97 0.77 14.96 6.43
CA VAL A 97 -0.66 14.70 6.22
C VAL A 97 -1.47 15.05 7.47
N MET A 98 -1.03 14.61 8.65
CA MET A 98 -1.73 14.90 9.91
C MET A 98 -1.77 16.39 10.25
N ALA A 99 -0.71 17.13 9.91
CA ALA A 99 -0.64 18.59 10.08
C ALA A 99 -1.35 19.37 8.96
N GLY A 100 -1.92 18.68 7.96
CA GLY A 100 -2.60 19.31 6.82
C GLY A 100 -1.68 20.09 5.88
N LYS A 101 -0.37 19.80 5.88
CA LYS A 101 0.61 20.34 4.93
C LYS A 101 0.53 19.66 3.57
N ALA A 102 0.21 18.36 3.57
CA ALA A 102 -0.10 17.57 2.38
C ALA A 102 -1.52 17.01 2.47
N ASP A 103 -2.07 16.66 1.31
CA ASP A 103 -3.38 16.03 1.18
C ASP A 103 -3.26 14.51 1.09
N VAL A 104 -2.14 14.00 0.55
CA VAL A 104 -1.81 12.58 0.48
C VAL A 104 -0.31 12.30 0.55
N VAL A 105 0.07 11.06 0.88
CA VAL A 105 1.42 10.50 0.66
C VAL A 105 1.35 9.47 -0.46
N ILE A 106 2.23 9.59 -1.45
CA ILE A 106 2.46 8.61 -2.52
C ILE A 106 3.99 8.50 -2.63
N SER A 107 4.57 7.47 -1.99
CA SER A 107 6.03 7.33 -1.83
C SER A 107 6.42 5.89 -1.46
N ALA A 108 6.01 4.92 -2.28
CA ALA A 108 6.17 3.49 -2.09
C ALA A 108 5.80 3.03 -0.66
N PHE A 109 4.75 3.65 -0.08
CA PHE A 109 4.53 3.58 1.36
C PHE A 109 3.90 2.23 1.74
N PRO A 110 4.61 1.36 2.48
CA PRO A 110 4.05 0.08 2.88
C PRO A 110 2.90 0.26 3.87
N LEU A 111 1.86 -0.56 3.77
CA LEU A 111 0.74 -0.51 4.70
C LEU A 111 1.21 -0.73 6.15
N ASP A 112 1.03 0.28 7.00
CA ASP A 112 1.25 0.14 8.44
C ASP A 112 -0.08 0.12 9.20
N GLU A 113 -0.50 -1.08 9.61
CA GLU A 113 -1.76 -1.28 10.34
C GLU A 113 -1.82 -0.49 11.66
N ARG A 114 -0.67 -0.13 12.24
CA ARG A 114 -0.61 0.59 13.53
C ARG A 114 -1.07 2.04 13.42
N LEU A 115 -1.00 2.64 12.24
CA LEU A 115 -1.39 4.03 12.01
C LEU A 115 -2.86 4.16 11.57
N THR A 116 -3.62 3.07 11.57
CA THR A 116 -5.01 3.06 11.09
C THR A 116 -5.95 3.90 11.97
N GLU A 117 -5.55 4.25 13.18
CA GLU A 117 -6.25 5.23 14.02
C GLU A 117 -6.02 6.68 13.53
N ASP A 118 -4.80 6.98 13.07
CA ASP A 118 -4.33 8.34 12.79
C ASP A 118 -4.56 8.76 11.34
N VAL A 119 -4.50 7.81 10.41
CA VAL A 119 -4.62 8.04 8.97
C VAL A 119 -5.61 7.07 8.32
N ARG A 120 -5.83 7.29 7.02
CA ARG A 120 -6.59 6.40 6.15
C ARG A 120 -5.67 5.96 5.01
N TYR A 121 -5.87 4.74 4.52
CA TYR A 121 -5.17 4.20 3.37
C TYR A 121 -6.10 4.03 2.16
N SER A 122 -5.59 4.22 0.95
CA SER A 122 -6.27 3.79 -0.28
C SER A 122 -6.30 2.26 -0.41
N GLN A 123 -6.94 1.76 -1.47
CA GLN A 123 -6.56 0.47 -2.05
C GLN A 123 -5.08 0.46 -2.44
N PRO A 124 -4.40 -0.69 -2.36
CA PRO A 124 -3.01 -0.79 -2.76
C PRO A 124 -2.84 -0.53 -4.25
N TYR A 125 -1.72 0.09 -4.63
CA TYR A 125 -1.38 0.38 -6.01
C TYR A 125 -0.16 -0.40 -6.51
N PHE A 126 0.60 -1.02 -5.61
CA PHE A 126 1.78 -1.82 -5.92
C PHE A 126 1.95 -2.92 -4.86
N GLU A 127 2.51 -4.06 -5.23
CA GLU A 127 2.86 -5.15 -4.30
C GLU A 127 4.39 -5.23 -4.18
N GLY A 128 4.94 -4.89 -3.01
CA GLY A 128 6.38 -4.88 -2.72
C GLY A 128 6.90 -6.15 -2.03
N GLY A 129 6.01 -7.10 -1.72
CA GLY A 129 6.29 -8.22 -0.84
C GLY A 129 7.26 -9.28 -1.36
N LEU A 130 7.48 -10.32 -0.55
CA LEU A 130 8.33 -11.46 -0.93
C LEU A 130 7.65 -12.29 -2.01
N VAL A 131 8.35 -12.54 -3.10
CA VAL A 131 7.83 -13.28 -4.25
C VAL A 131 8.70 -14.49 -4.60
N VAL A 132 8.15 -15.37 -5.44
CA VAL A 132 8.90 -16.45 -6.07
C VAL A 132 9.24 -16.02 -7.50
N VAL A 133 10.52 -16.00 -7.84
CA VAL A 133 10.99 -15.85 -9.22
C VAL A 133 11.51 -17.18 -9.73
N THR A 134 11.14 -17.53 -10.96
CA THR A 134 11.37 -18.86 -11.56
C THR A 134 11.54 -18.73 -13.08
N LEU A 135 11.99 -19.78 -13.76
CA LEU A 135 12.00 -19.82 -15.22
C LEU A 135 10.58 -19.69 -15.80
N GLU A 136 10.44 -18.94 -16.89
CA GLU A 136 9.19 -18.86 -17.66
C GLU A 136 8.77 -20.23 -18.18
N GLU A 137 9.72 -20.96 -18.77
CA GLU A 137 9.52 -22.29 -19.31
C GLU A 137 10.10 -23.35 -18.37
N GLY A 138 9.26 -24.31 -17.96
CA GLY A 138 9.70 -25.46 -17.16
C GLY A 138 10.08 -25.15 -15.71
N GLY A 139 9.97 -23.89 -15.27
CA GLY A 139 10.17 -23.49 -13.87
C GLY A 139 9.02 -23.89 -12.96
N VAL A 140 9.21 -23.72 -11.65
CA VAL A 140 8.13 -23.94 -10.67
C VAL A 140 6.91 -23.08 -10.98
N THR A 141 5.71 -23.59 -10.68
CA THR A 141 4.45 -22.90 -11.00
C THR A 141 3.62 -22.52 -9.78
N SER A 142 4.01 -22.97 -8.59
CA SER A 142 3.32 -22.63 -7.34
C SER A 142 4.24 -22.76 -6.12
N PRO A 143 3.94 -22.06 -5.02
CA PRO A 143 4.75 -22.12 -3.79
C PRO A 143 4.93 -23.53 -3.22
N GLU A 144 3.97 -24.44 -3.40
CA GLU A 144 4.04 -25.80 -2.87
C GLU A 144 5.20 -26.61 -3.49
N GLN A 145 5.58 -26.29 -4.73
CA GLN A 145 6.68 -26.96 -5.42
C GLN A 145 8.05 -26.59 -4.82
N LEU A 146 8.14 -25.51 -4.03
CA LEU A 146 9.38 -25.08 -3.38
C LEU A 146 9.93 -26.13 -2.41
N ALA A 147 9.09 -26.99 -1.84
CA ALA A 147 9.51 -28.06 -0.94
C ALA A 147 10.47 -29.06 -1.59
N ALA A 148 10.38 -29.25 -2.91
CA ALA A 148 11.26 -30.14 -3.69
C ALA A 148 12.27 -29.39 -4.57
N ALA A 149 12.24 -28.06 -4.55
CA ALA A 149 13.05 -27.20 -5.41
C ALA A 149 14.38 -26.81 -4.73
N ARG A 150 15.39 -26.48 -5.53
CA ARG A 150 16.57 -25.72 -5.09
C ARG A 150 16.19 -24.24 -5.05
N VAL A 151 16.19 -23.65 -3.87
CA VAL A 151 15.71 -22.28 -3.66
C VAL A 151 16.89 -21.36 -3.35
N ALA A 152 17.14 -20.38 -4.22
CA ALA A 152 18.14 -19.34 -4.01
C ALA A 152 17.56 -18.19 -3.17
N VAL A 153 18.33 -17.71 -2.20
CA VAL A 153 17.96 -16.61 -1.30
C VAL A 153 19.19 -15.77 -0.96
N GLU A 154 19.01 -14.50 -0.63
CA GLU A 154 20.06 -13.70 -0.01
C GLU A 154 20.32 -14.19 1.44
N TRP A 155 21.59 -14.38 1.81
CA TRP A 155 21.97 -14.77 3.16
C TRP A 155 21.48 -13.76 4.20
N GLY A 156 20.67 -14.23 5.16
CA GLY A 156 20.15 -13.38 6.24
C GLY A 156 18.99 -12.46 5.83
N GLY A 157 18.60 -12.45 4.56
CA GLY A 157 17.45 -11.71 4.06
C GLY A 157 16.10 -12.35 4.41
N GLN A 158 15.02 -11.66 4.04
CA GLN A 158 13.65 -12.10 4.30
C GLN A 158 13.33 -13.47 3.65
N GLY A 159 13.81 -13.69 2.42
CA GLY A 159 13.66 -14.96 1.70
C GLY A 159 14.30 -16.15 2.43
N ASP A 160 15.51 -15.98 2.99
CA ASP A 160 16.18 -17.03 3.79
C ASP A 160 15.42 -17.32 5.08
N ALA A 161 14.96 -16.27 5.78
CA ALA A 161 14.17 -16.43 7.00
C ALA A 161 12.87 -17.20 6.72
N TRP A 162 12.16 -16.83 5.65
CA TRP A 162 10.93 -17.50 5.22
C TRP A 162 11.18 -18.95 4.82
N ALA A 163 12.19 -19.22 3.97
CA ALA A 163 12.52 -20.57 3.51
C ALA A 163 12.85 -21.51 4.68
N ARG A 164 13.61 -21.03 5.67
CA ARG A 164 13.89 -21.78 6.90
C ARG A 164 12.63 -22.03 7.73
N GLN A 165 11.76 -21.03 7.86
CA GLN A 165 10.51 -21.17 8.60
C GLN A 165 9.57 -22.20 7.97
N GLN A 166 9.54 -22.28 6.64
CA GLN A 166 8.78 -23.30 5.91
C GLN A 166 9.44 -24.69 5.92
N GLY A 167 10.67 -24.81 6.43
CA GLY A 167 11.39 -26.08 6.48
C GLY A 167 11.84 -26.58 5.10
N LEU A 168 12.21 -25.68 4.19
CA LEU A 168 12.73 -26.08 2.88
C LEU A 168 14.09 -26.78 3.02
N ASP A 169 14.26 -27.91 2.32
CA ASP A 169 15.44 -28.76 2.45
C ASP A 169 16.67 -28.25 1.67
N SER A 170 16.45 -27.57 0.54
CA SER A 170 17.51 -27.19 -0.40
C SER A 170 17.57 -25.67 -0.60
N ILE A 171 18.26 -24.98 0.33
CA ILE A 171 18.43 -23.53 0.32
C ILE A 171 19.85 -23.17 -0.14
N LEU A 172 19.97 -22.49 -1.28
CA LEU A 172 21.20 -21.92 -1.79
C LEU A 172 21.28 -20.46 -1.34
N ARG A 173 22.27 -20.14 -0.52
CA ARG A 173 22.43 -18.77 0.01
C ARG A 173 23.46 -18.01 -0.80
N MET A 174 23.03 -16.88 -1.35
CA MET A 174 23.83 -15.95 -2.14
C MET A 174 24.16 -14.70 -1.32
N GLU A 175 25.13 -13.90 -1.77
CA GLU A 175 25.50 -12.66 -1.08
C GLU A 175 24.51 -11.53 -1.35
N THR A 176 23.84 -11.56 -2.50
CA THR A 176 22.87 -10.53 -2.90
C THR A 176 21.61 -11.12 -3.52
N PRO A 177 20.49 -10.36 -3.57
CA PRO A 177 19.28 -10.77 -4.28
C PRO A 177 19.50 -10.98 -5.78
N GLY A 178 20.32 -10.14 -6.42
CA GLY A 178 20.67 -10.26 -7.85
C GLY A 178 21.41 -11.57 -8.15
N GLU A 179 22.31 -12.02 -7.26
CA GLU A 179 22.93 -13.34 -7.39
C GLU A 179 21.92 -14.48 -7.25
N ALA A 180 20.91 -14.34 -6.38
CA ALA A 180 19.85 -15.33 -6.27
C ALA A 180 19.03 -15.42 -7.56
N LEU A 181 18.72 -14.30 -8.20
CA LEU A 181 18.06 -14.26 -9.52
C LEU A 181 18.93 -14.89 -10.62
N ALA A 182 20.22 -14.55 -10.66
CA ALA A 182 21.17 -15.13 -11.62
C ALA A 182 21.34 -16.65 -11.44
N ALA A 183 21.21 -17.16 -10.22
CA ALA A 183 21.23 -18.59 -9.94
C ALA A 183 20.06 -19.34 -10.63
N VAL A 184 18.89 -18.71 -10.70
CA VAL A 184 17.74 -19.28 -11.44
C VAL A 184 17.97 -19.20 -12.93
N ALA A 185 18.39 -18.04 -13.44
CA ALA A 185 18.66 -17.83 -14.87
C ALA A 185 19.70 -18.82 -15.43
N SER A 186 20.70 -19.19 -14.62
CA SER A 186 21.73 -20.18 -14.98
C SER A 186 21.34 -21.64 -14.73
N GLY A 187 20.18 -21.91 -14.12
CA GLY A 187 19.72 -23.25 -13.75
C GLY A 187 20.42 -23.85 -12.52
N GLN A 188 21.19 -23.06 -11.78
CA GLN A 188 21.78 -23.45 -10.50
C GLN A 188 20.71 -23.61 -9.40
N ALA A 189 19.65 -22.82 -9.46
CA ALA A 189 18.46 -22.90 -8.62
C ALA A 189 17.20 -23.06 -9.49
N ASP A 190 16.14 -23.60 -8.91
CA ASP A 190 14.84 -23.77 -9.58
C ASP A 190 13.90 -22.59 -9.27
N ALA A 191 14.16 -21.87 -8.18
CA ALA A 191 13.45 -20.65 -7.78
C ALA A 191 14.35 -19.73 -6.96
N ALA A 192 14.04 -18.43 -6.96
CA ALA A 192 14.62 -17.43 -6.07
C ALA A 192 13.52 -16.77 -5.24
N LEU A 193 13.81 -16.47 -3.97
CA LEU A 193 12.93 -15.67 -3.12
C LEU A 193 13.56 -14.30 -2.90
N VAL A 194 12.94 -13.28 -3.50
CA VAL A 194 13.35 -11.87 -3.44
C VAL A 194 12.11 -11.00 -3.23
N ASP A 195 12.28 -9.73 -2.85
CA ASP A 195 11.17 -8.78 -2.85
C ASP A 195 10.73 -8.45 -4.29
N ALA A 196 9.48 -8.04 -4.44
CA ALA A 196 8.86 -7.81 -5.74
C ALA A 196 9.48 -6.63 -6.51
N VAL A 197 10.05 -5.65 -5.80
CA VAL A 197 10.73 -4.50 -6.42
C VAL A 197 12.03 -4.99 -7.07
N THR A 198 12.85 -5.73 -6.34
CA THR A 198 14.05 -6.39 -6.86
C THR A 198 13.72 -7.30 -8.04
N ALA A 199 12.67 -8.12 -7.95
CA ALA A 199 12.25 -8.95 -9.08
C ALA A 199 11.89 -8.11 -10.33
N ALA A 200 11.22 -6.96 -10.16
CA ALA A 200 10.84 -6.09 -11.26
C ALA A 200 12.05 -5.36 -11.89
N LEU A 201 13.07 -5.05 -11.09
CA LEU A 201 14.27 -4.34 -11.51
C LEU A 201 15.34 -5.24 -12.13
N ASP A 202 15.63 -6.36 -11.48
CA ASP A 202 16.88 -7.10 -11.68
C ASP A 202 16.67 -8.51 -12.26
N ALA A 203 15.43 -8.95 -12.47
CA ALA A 203 15.19 -10.27 -13.07
C ALA A 203 15.73 -10.31 -14.51
N GLU A 204 16.49 -11.38 -14.79
CA GLU A 204 17.05 -11.67 -16.10
C GLU A 204 15.95 -12.09 -17.09
N PRO A 205 16.16 -11.89 -18.41
CA PRO A 205 15.23 -12.38 -19.42
C PRO A 205 14.96 -13.89 -19.31
N GLY A 206 13.71 -14.30 -19.51
CA GLY A 206 13.28 -15.69 -19.38
C GLY A 206 12.92 -16.11 -17.95
N LEU A 207 12.94 -15.17 -17.01
CA LEU A 207 12.38 -15.34 -15.67
C LEU A 207 10.98 -14.74 -15.57
N ARG A 208 10.16 -15.29 -14.67
CA ARG A 208 8.86 -14.75 -14.28
C ARG A 208 8.67 -14.75 -12.78
N THR A 209 7.85 -13.82 -12.31
CA THR A 209 7.40 -13.72 -10.92
C THR A 209 6.06 -14.42 -10.76
N LEU A 210 5.93 -15.28 -9.75
CA LEU A 210 4.66 -15.93 -9.42
C LEU A 210 3.81 -15.05 -8.51
N ALA A 211 2.51 -15.03 -8.80
CA ALA A 211 1.48 -14.46 -7.92
C ALA A 211 0.67 -15.59 -7.25
N PRO A 212 0.13 -15.38 -6.03
CA PRO A 212 0.32 -14.21 -5.16
C PRO A 212 1.72 -14.19 -4.51
N PRO A 213 2.15 -13.06 -3.89
CA PRO A 213 3.37 -13.03 -3.08
C PRO A 213 3.30 -14.04 -1.92
N LEU A 214 4.46 -14.53 -1.48
CA LEU A 214 4.61 -15.38 -0.31
C LEU A 214 4.34 -14.62 0.99
N VAL A 215 4.78 -13.36 1.03
CA VAL A 215 4.54 -12.42 2.12
C VAL A 215 4.12 -11.10 1.49
N PRO A 216 2.84 -10.69 1.59
CA PRO A 216 2.39 -9.41 1.06
C PRO A 216 3.05 -8.23 1.76
N ASP A 217 3.40 -7.22 0.99
CA ASP A 217 3.82 -5.89 1.46
C ASP A 217 3.21 -4.81 0.53
N PRO A 218 1.89 -4.57 0.67
CA PRO A 218 1.16 -3.70 -0.24
C PRO A 218 1.53 -2.23 -0.04
N TYR A 219 1.83 -1.52 -1.12
CA TYR A 219 2.04 -0.07 -1.10
C TYR A 219 0.73 0.67 -1.32
N VAL A 220 0.48 1.66 -0.46
CA VAL A 220 -0.80 2.36 -0.34
C VAL A 220 -0.59 3.88 -0.35
N ILE A 221 -1.64 4.60 -0.73
CA ILE A 221 -1.69 6.06 -0.58
C ILE A 221 -2.17 6.38 0.84
N VAL A 222 -1.46 7.24 1.55
CA VAL A 222 -1.87 7.69 2.88
C VAL A 222 -2.65 8.99 2.78
N LEU A 223 -3.76 9.10 3.50
CA LEU A 223 -4.67 10.24 3.51
C LEU A 223 -5.05 10.66 4.94
N PRO A 224 -5.50 11.91 5.16
CA PRO A 224 -6.06 12.31 6.44
C PRO A 224 -7.23 11.41 6.84
N LYS A 225 -7.31 11.07 8.14
CA LYS A 225 -8.41 10.24 8.68
C LYS A 225 -9.80 10.77 8.30
N LEU A 226 -9.94 12.10 8.35
CA LEU A 226 -11.17 12.85 8.08
C LEU A 226 -11.30 13.31 6.61
N ALA A 227 -10.74 12.56 5.66
CA ALA A 227 -10.91 12.81 4.22
C ALA A 227 -11.59 11.64 3.48
N PRO A 228 -12.82 11.24 3.86
CA PRO A 228 -13.48 10.08 3.25
C PRO A 228 -13.85 10.28 1.77
N LYS A 229 -14.23 11.49 1.34
CA LYS A 229 -14.61 11.75 -0.06
C LYS A 229 -13.39 11.72 -0.97
N LEU A 230 -12.29 12.31 -0.52
CA LEU A 230 -11.02 12.21 -1.24
C LEU A 230 -10.56 10.76 -1.37
N ALA A 231 -10.68 9.97 -0.30
CA ALA A 231 -10.29 8.56 -0.33
C ALA A 231 -11.15 7.73 -1.30
N ASP A 232 -12.47 7.93 -1.31
CA ASP A 232 -13.36 7.24 -2.25
C ASP A 232 -13.03 7.62 -3.70
N ALA A 233 -12.75 8.90 -3.97
CA ALA A 233 -12.36 9.37 -5.30
C ALA A 233 -10.98 8.83 -5.75
N ILE A 234 -10.02 8.71 -4.83
CA ILE A 234 -8.71 8.09 -5.10
C ILE A 234 -8.84 6.59 -5.33
N ASP A 235 -9.67 5.90 -4.56
CA ASP A 235 -9.93 4.47 -4.76
C ASP A 235 -10.57 4.21 -6.13
N GLU A 236 -11.51 5.05 -6.56
CA GLU A 236 -12.12 4.99 -7.90
C GLU A 236 -11.07 5.24 -8.99
N ALA A 237 -10.26 6.28 -8.84
CA ALA A 237 -9.17 6.57 -9.77
C ALA A 237 -8.17 5.41 -9.87
N LEU A 238 -7.76 4.81 -8.74
CA LEU A 238 -6.85 3.66 -8.71
C LEU A 238 -7.49 2.42 -9.35
N ALA A 239 -8.76 2.16 -9.09
CA ALA A 239 -9.47 1.03 -9.70
C ALA A 239 -9.47 1.15 -11.23
N ASP A 240 -9.74 2.34 -11.76
CA ASP A 240 -9.69 2.57 -13.19
C ASP A 240 -8.24 2.46 -13.72
N ILE A 241 -7.24 3.06 -13.05
CA ILE A 241 -5.80 2.98 -13.43
C ILE A 241 -5.34 1.52 -13.55
N LEU A 242 -5.75 0.67 -12.60
CA LEU A 242 -5.36 -0.73 -12.54
C LEU A 242 -6.02 -1.58 -13.63
N THR A 243 -7.16 -1.14 -14.19
CA THR A 243 -8.00 -1.93 -15.11
C THR A 243 -7.98 -1.44 -16.56
N ASP A 244 -7.70 -0.17 -16.82
CA ASP A 244 -7.71 0.41 -18.17
C ASP A 244 -6.36 0.35 -18.91
N GLY A 245 -5.33 -0.21 -18.25
CA GLY A 245 -3.98 -0.37 -18.79
C GLY A 245 -3.04 0.81 -18.51
N ALA A 246 -3.51 1.89 -17.88
CA ALA A 246 -2.65 3.01 -17.49
C ALA A 246 -1.56 2.57 -16.51
N TRP A 247 -1.89 1.70 -15.55
CA TRP A 247 -0.89 1.15 -14.63
C TRP A 247 0.20 0.37 -15.36
N ASP A 248 -0.16 -0.48 -16.33
CA ASP A 248 0.81 -1.26 -17.09
C ASP A 248 1.74 -0.36 -17.92
N ALA A 249 1.16 0.69 -18.52
CA ALA A 249 1.91 1.68 -19.27
C ALA A 249 2.85 2.50 -18.38
N LEU A 250 2.45 2.82 -17.15
CA LEU A 250 3.33 3.46 -16.15
C LEU A 250 4.44 2.49 -15.72
N ALA A 251 4.09 1.28 -15.31
CA ALA A 251 5.05 0.30 -14.83
C ALA A 251 6.12 -0.02 -15.88
N ALA A 252 5.74 -0.18 -17.15
CA ALA A 252 6.68 -0.45 -18.24
C ALA A 252 7.69 0.68 -18.52
N GLN A 253 7.45 1.91 -18.03
CA GLN A 253 8.42 3.01 -18.14
C GLN A 253 9.53 2.93 -17.11
N TYR A 254 9.26 2.28 -15.97
CA TYR A 254 10.09 2.35 -14.78
C TYR A 254 10.71 1.00 -14.39
N PHE A 255 10.07 -0.10 -14.77
CA PHE A 255 10.48 -1.45 -14.42
C PHE A 255 10.78 -2.26 -15.69
N PRO A 256 12.01 -2.78 -15.84
CA PRO A 256 12.38 -3.65 -16.96
C PRO A 256 11.53 -4.93 -17.04
N ASN A 257 11.10 -5.45 -15.88
CA ASN A 257 10.24 -6.62 -15.78
C ASN A 257 8.88 -6.21 -15.18
N PRO A 258 7.77 -6.84 -15.59
CA PRO A 258 6.45 -6.50 -15.07
C PRO A 258 6.38 -6.69 -13.54
N PRO A 259 6.18 -5.62 -12.76
CA PRO A 259 5.99 -5.77 -11.32
C PRO A 259 4.66 -6.46 -11.02
N LEU A 260 4.55 -7.02 -9.81
CA LEU A 260 3.28 -7.58 -9.37
C LEU A 260 2.27 -6.45 -9.15
N LYS A 261 1.16 -6.53 -9.87
CA LYS A 261 -0.03 -5.75 -9.52
C LYS A 261 -0.56 -6.21 -8.16
N PRO A 262 -1.08 -5.28 -7.34
CA PRO A 262 -1.73 -5.63 -6.10
C PRO A 262 -2.94 -6.55 -6.37
N ALA A 263 -3.17 -7.51 -5.48
CA ALA A 263 -4.32 -8.41 -5.60
C ALA A 263 -5.64 -7.60 -5.49
N SER A 264 -6.46 -7.64 -6.53
CA SER A 264 -7.76 -6.94 -6.57
C SER A 264 -8.81 -7.58 -5.65
N SER A 265 -8.59 -8.81 -5.18
CA SER A 265 -9.50 -9.55 -4.32
C SER A 265 -8.94 -9.71 -2.91
N GLY A 266 -9.71 -9.28 -1.90
CA GLY A 266 -9.43 -9.57 -0.49
C GLY A 266 -8.68 -8.49 0.29
N PHE A 267 -8.25 -7.38 -0.33
CA PHE A 267 -7.78 -6.22 0.44
C PHE A 267 -8.95 -5.60 1.20
N HIS A 268 -9.00 -5.89 2.50
CA HIS A 268 -9.88 -5.18 3.41
C HIS A 268 -9.11 -3.99 3.96
N ARG A 269 -9.54 -2.77 3.60
CA ARG A 269 -9.01 -1.55 4.22
C ARG A 269 -9.03 -1.77 5.74
N PRO A 270 -7.87 -1.73 6.42
CA PRO A 270 -7.86 -2.01 7.84
C PRO A 270 -8.78 -1.04 8.56
N SER A 271 -9.66 -1.58 9.41
CA SER A 271 -10.44 -0.76 10.30
C SER A 271 -9.57 -0.32 11.47
N PRO A 272 -9.80 0.86 12.06
CA PRO A 272 -9.19 1.22 13.34
C PRO A 272 -9.30 0.04 14.32
N ILE A 273 -8.18 -0.29 14.97
CA ILE A 273 -8.11 -1.32 16.00
C ILE A 273 -9.11 -0.91 17.09
N SER A 274 -10.26 -1.60 17.13
CA SER A 274 -11.20 -1.38 18.23
C SER A 274 -10.47 -1.61 19.54
N GLU A 275 -10.57 -0.65 20.46
CA GLU A 275 -9.94 -0.70 21.78
C GLU A 275 -10.03 -2.12 22.36
N PRO A 276 -8.97 -2.66 23.01
CA PRO A 276 -9.07 -3.96 23.67
C PRO A 276 -10.27 -3.92 24.60
N GLY A 277 -11.25 -4.77 24.26
CA GLY A 277 -12.59 -4.72 24.83
C GLY A 277 -12.55 -4.54 26.34
N ALA A 278 -13.33 -3.57 26.83
CA ALA A 278 -13.56 -3.39 28.25
C ALA A 278 -13.76 -4.75 28.93
N PRO A 279 -13.09 -5.03 30.06
CA PRO A 279 -13.18 -6.33 30.72
C PRO A 279 -14.65 -6.66 30.97
N GLY A 280 -15.14 -7.71 30.31
CA GLY A 280 -16.51 -8.20 30.48
C GLY A 280 -16.77 -8.46 31.97
N PRO A 281 -18.03 -8.27 32.43
CA PRO A 281 -18.34 -8.43 33.85
C PRO A 281 -18.03 -9.87 34.25
N ARG A 282 -17.11 -10.03 35.21
CA ARG A 282 -16.85 -11.31 35.86
C ARG A 282 -18.19 -11.84 36.39
N ARG A 283 -18.62 -13.00 35.89
CA ARG A 283 -19.63 -13.83 36.52
C ARG A 283 -18.95 -15.05 37.12
#